data_AF-A0A848XY19-F1
#
_entry.id   AF-A0A848XY19-F1
#
_cell.length_a   1.000
_cell.length_b   1.000
_cell.length_c   1.000
_cell.angle_alpha   90.00
_cell.angle_beta   90.00
_cell.angle_gamma   90.00
#
_symmetry.space_group_name_H-M   'P 1'
#
loop_
_entity.id
_entity.type
_entity.pdbx_description
1 polymer ?
#
loop_
_entity_poly.entity_id
_entity_poly.type
_entity_poly.pdbx_seq_one_letter_code
_entity_poly.pdbx_strand_id
1 'polypeptide(L)'
;MAPDLAMVGEGPAQASGGGKYLVTLGSDELGGSFSFAANDLPNGKATGQLRYTIDFFGEHVEFHGSVTCLSVDQEEGRAWIGGVITRNVSVAELWASGEIYEPGRDIWFRVLDSGEGEESVDRTTFVGFEGGGGIPTSQEYCDAMIWPDDNARTWPVTAGNIQVR
;
A
#
# COMPACT_ATOMS: atom_id res chain seq x y z
N MET A 1 3.20 -1.22 48.45
CA MET A 1 3.55 -0.36 47.29
C MET A 1 3.89 -1.32 46.16
N ALA A 2 2.96 -1.51 45.23
CA ALA A 2 3.23 -2.25 44.00
C ALA A 2 3.93 -1.31 43.01
N PRO A 3 4.89 -1.80 42.21
CA PRO A 3 5.49 -0.98 41.17
C PRO A 3 4.45 -0.72 40.07
N ASP A 4 4.33 0.56 39.73
CA ASP A 4 3.57 1.07 38.60
C ASP A 4 4.29 0.60 37.32
N LEU A 5 3.67 -0.33 36.60
CA LEU A 5 4.15 -0.78 35.30
C LEU A 5 3.82 0.33 34.30
N ALA A 6 4.83 1.15 33.97
CA ALA A 6 4.74 2.09 32.88
C ALA A 6 4.36 1.32 31.60
N MET A 7 3.14 1.56 31.10
CA MET A 7 2.73 1.20 29.75
C MET A 7 3.72 1.86 28.79
N VAL A 8 4.50 1.05 28.07
CA VAL A 8 5.20 1.52 26.87
C VAL A 8 4.09 2.01 25.94
N GLY A 9 3.99 3.32 25.75
CA GLY A 9 2.97 3.88 24.87
C GLY A 9 3.26 3.46 23.45
N GLU A 10 2.49 2.51 22.92
CA GLU A 10 2.35 2.31 21.48
C GLU A 10 1.91 3.65 20.89
N GLY A 11 2.80 4.26 20.10
CA GLY A 11 2.44 5.45 19.32
C GLY A 11 1.31 5.10 18.34
N PRO A 12 0.65 6.12 17.76
CA PRO A 12 -0.30 5.85 16.69
C PRO A 12 0.41 5.11 15.55
N ALA A 13 -0.24 4.07 15.02
CA ALA A 13 0.31 3.24 13.94
C ALA A 13 0.68 4.12 12.73
N GLN A 14 1.82 3.84 12.12
CA GLN A 14 2.34 4.58 10.99
C GLN A 14 2.95 3.62 9.96
N ALA A 15 2.69 3.88 8.68
CA ALA A 15 3.39 3.22 7.60
C ALA A 15 3.82 4.25 6.57
N SER A 16 5.08 4.22 6.16
CA SER A 16 5.60 5.14 5.15
C SER A 16 6.69 4.50 4.33
N GLY A 17 6.92 5.02 3.13
CA GLY A 17 8.00 4.54 2.31
C GLY A 17 7.73 4.73 0.84
N GLY A 18 8.51 4.04 0.04
CA GLY A 18 8.39 4.06 -1.39
C GLY A 18 9.57 3.39 -2.04
N GLY A 19 9.39 3.07 -3.31
CA GLY A 19 10.42 2.39 -4.05
C GLY A 19 9.99 1.99 -5.44
N LYS A 20 10.82 1.17 -6.05
CA LYS A 20 10.60 0.51 -7.33
C LYS A 20 10.44 -0.98 -7.10
N TYR A 21 9.62 -1.62 -7.92
CA TYR A 21 9.43 -3.05 -7.92
C TYR A 21 9.22 -3.53 -9.35
N LEU A 22 9.45 -4.82 -9.57
CA LEU A 22 9.27 -5.48 -10.86
C LEU A 22 8.21 -6.58 -10.71
N VAL A 23 7.24 -6.57 -11.61
CA VAL A 23 6.19 -7.59 -11.69
C VAL A 23 6.38 -8.41 -12.94
N THR A 24 6.63 -9.71 -12.77
CA THR A 24 6.64 -10.65 -13.89
C THR A 24 5.22 -11.17 -14.16
N LEU A 25 4.66 -10.85 -15.33
CA LEU A 25 3.38 -11.40 -15.81
C LEU A 25 3.64 -12.21 -17.08
N GLY A 26 3.67 -13.54 -16.94
CA GLY A 26 4.02 -14.42 -18.06
C GLY A 26 5.48 -14.23 -18.50
N SER A 27 5.71 -13.79 -19.74
CA SER A 27 7.04 -13.48 -20.27
C SER A 27 7.43 -12.01 -20.13
N ASP A 28 6.54 -11.15 -19.65
CA ASP A 28 6.73 -9.70 -19.58
C ASP A 28 7.11 -9.25 -18.16
N GLU A 29 8.02 -8.28 -18.08
CA GLU A 29 8.35 -7.57 -16.84
C GLU A 29 7.75 -6.16 -16.87
N LEU A 30 6.94 -5.85 -15.87
CA LEU A 30 6.34 -4.53 -15.68
C LEU A 30 7.03 -3.81 -14.54
N GLY A 31 7.57 -2.63 -14.85
CA GLY A 31 8.17 -1.74 -13.87
C GLY A 31 7.11 -0.93 -13.15
N GLY A 32 7.20 -0.88 -11.82
CA GLY A 32 6.37 -0.03 -11.00
C GLY A 32 7.18 0.79 -10.01
N SER A 33 6.62 1.92 -9.60
CA SER A 33 7.09 2.70 -8.47
C SER A 33 5.95 3.20 -7.61
N PHE A 34 6.21 3.39 -6.34
CA PHE A 34 5.23 3.86 -5.38
C PHE A 34 5.88 4.73 -4.33
N SER A 35 5.09 5.60 -3.71
CA SER A 35 5.48 6.36 -2.53
C SER A 35 4.24 6.63 -1.70
N PHE A 36 4.36 6.53 -0.38
CA PHE A 36 3.23 6.75 0.50
C PHE A 36 3.67 7.20 1.90
N ALA A 37 2.75 7.86 2.57
CA ALA A 37 2.77 8.05 4.01
C ALA A 37 1.35 7.85 4.51
N ALA A 38 1.19 7.07 5.57
CA ALA A 38 -0.06 6.75 6.22
C ALA A 38 0.15 6.84 7.74
N ASN A 39 -0.73 7.56 8.41
CA ASN A 39 -0.70 7.72 9.86
C ASN A 39 -2.10 7.47 10.38
N ASP A 40 -2.23 6.64 11.40
CA ASP A 40 -3.46 6.56 12.15
C ASP A 40 -3.63 7.81 13.03
N LEU A 41 -4.87 8.25 13.19
CA LEU A 41 -5.24 9.38 14.02
C LEU A 41 -5.92 8.87 15.29
N PRO A 42 -5.86 9.63 16.40
CA PRO A 42 -6.49 9.23 17.67
C PRO A 42 -8.01 8.98 17.60
N ASN A 43 -8.68 9.37 16.51
CA ASN A 43 -10.10 9.14 16.27
C ASN A 43 -10.38 7.87 15.45
N GLY A 44 -9.38 7.02 15.22
CA GLY A 44 -9.48 5.79 14.43
C GLY A 44 -9.63 6.04 12.93
N LYS A 45 -9.17 7.18 12.43
CA LYS A 45 -9.11 7.48 10.99
C LYS A 45 -7.66 7.54 10.54
N ALA A 46 -7.35 7.08 9.34
CA ALA A 46 -6.03 7.32 8.77
C ALA A 46 -5.97 8.64 7.98
N THR A 47 -4.76 9.17 7.85
CA THR A 47 -4.44 10.31 6.99
C THR A 47 -3.11 10.09 6.30
N GLY A 48 -2.95 10.74 5.14
CA GLY A 48 -1.72 10.69 4.39
C GLY A 48 -1.96 10.75 2.89
N GLN A 49 -0.94 10.43 2.13
CA GLN A 49 -0.96 10.50 0.67
C GLN A 49 -0.26 9.28 0.09
N LEU A 50 -0.72 8.87 -1.09
CA LEU A 50 -0.11 7.79 -1.87
C LEU A 50 0.05 8.25 -3.32
N ARG A 51 1.10 7.75 -3.96
CA ARG A 51 1.33 7.83 -5.40
C ARG A 51 1.77 6.47 -5.89
N TYR A 52 1.21 6.06 -7.02
CA TYR A 52 1.50 4.79 -7.65
C TYR A 52 1.71 5.01 -9.14
N THR A 53 2.75 4.41 -9.70
CA THR A 53 3.10 4.51 -11.13
C THR A 53 3.48 3.13 -11.65
N ILE A 54 2.97 2.78 -12.82
CA ILE A 54 3.27 1.51 -13.50
C ILE A 54 3.50 1.83 -14.98
N ASP A 55 4.57 1.28 -15.53
CA ASP A 55 4.79 1.22 -16.99
C ASP A 55 4.14 -0.07 -17.50
N PHE A 56 2.96 0.06 -18.13
CA PHE A 56 2.17 -1.06 -18.62
C PHE A 56 2.28 -1.15 -20.15
N PHE A 57 3.07 -2.11 -20.65
CA PHE A 57 3.32 -2.30 -22.10
C PHE A 57 3.76 -1.02 -22.84
N GLY A 58 4.56 -0.17 -22.18
CA GLY A 58 5.02 1.10 -22.74
C GLY A 58 4.04 2.27 -22.59
N GLU A 59 2.91 2.05 -21.94
CA GLU A 59 1.96 3.10 -21.57
C GLU A 59 2.09 3.46 -20.09
N HIS A 60 1.95 4.75 -19.78
CA HIS A 60 2.08 5.26 -18.42
C HIS A 60 0.74 5.16 -17.67
N VAL A 61 0.76 4.52 -16.51
CA VAL A 61 -0.34 4.45 -15.56
C VAL A 61 0.09 5.13 -14.27
N GLU A 62 -0.68 6.11 -13.79
CA GLU A 62 -0.34 6.81 -12.55
C GLU A 62 -1.57 7.33 -11.80
N PHE A 63 -1.54 7.06 -10.50
CA PHE A 63 -2.57 7.44 -9.54
C PHE A 63 -1.97 8.21 -8.38
N HIS A 64 -2.70 9.23 -7.92
CA HIS A 64 -2.50 9.89 -6.65
C HIS A 64 -3.73 9.65 -5.79
N GLY A 65 -3.53 9.52 -4.49
CA GLY A 65 -4.63 9.29 -3.56
C GLY A 65 -4.38 9.86 -2.17
N SER A 66 -5.48 10.05 -1.45
CA SER A 66 -5.47 10.37 -0.03
C SER A 66 -5.73 9.09 0.75
N VAL A 67 -4.89 8.82 1.74
CA VAL A 67 -5.07 7.67 2.64
C VAL A 67 -6.28 7.94 3.54
N THR A 68 -7.16 6.94 3.66
CA THR A 68 -8.37 7.00 4.49
C THR A 68 -8.41 5.88 5.53
N CYS A 69 -7.73 4.76 5.29
CA CYS A 69 -7.55 3.69 6.26
C CYS A 69 -6.11 3.15 6.29
N LEU A 70 -5.71 2.68 7.46
CA LEU A 70 -4.43 2.03 7.74
C LEU A 70 -4.70 0.94 8.77
N SER A 71 -4.29 -0.29 8.46
CA SER A 71 -4.17 -1.37 9.45
C SER A 71 -2.71 -1.83 9.48
N VAL A 72 -2.19 -2.10 10.66
CA VAL A 72 -0.79 -2.49 10.87
C VAL A 72 -0.73 -3.75 11.73
N ASP A 73 0.12 -4.68 11.32
CA ASP A 73 0.60 -5.80 12.12
C ASP A 73 2.10 -5.56 12.36
N GLN A 74 2.42 -5.03 13.54
CA GLN A 74 3.78 -4.64 13.90
C GLN A 74 4.69 -5.85 14.15
N GLU A 75 4.12 -6.98 14.58
CA GLU A 75 4.89 -8.20 14.86
C GLU A 75 5.50 -8.75 13.58
N GLU A 76 4.74 -8.69 12.48
CA GLU A 76 5.14 -9.18 11.17
C GLU A 76 5.62 -8.08 10.21
N GLY A 77 5.65 -6.81 10.62
CA GLY A 77 6.04 -5.67 9.79
C GLY A 77 5.10 -5.42 8.61
N ARG A 78 3.81 -5.76 8.72
CA ARG A 78 2.83 -5.65 7.62
C ARG A 78 1.95 -4.43 7.78
N ALA A 79 1.62 -3.79 6.68
CA ALA A 79 0.61 -2.74 6.66
C ALA A 79 -0.33 -2.85 5.46
N TRP A 80 -1.61 -2.58 5.69
CA TRP A 80 -2.66 -2.46 4.67
C TRP A 80 -3.05 -1.00 4.59
N ILE A 81 -2.90 -0.42 3.39
CA ILE A 81 -3.13 0.99 3.15
C ILE A 81 -4.25 1.12 2.12
N GLY A 82 -5.27 1.87 2.48
CA GLY A 82 -6.41 2.15 1.63
C GLY A 82 -6.74 3.64 1.60
N GLY A 83 -7.36 4.07 0.52
CA GLY A 83 -7.56 5.48 0.24
C GLY A 83 -8.55 5.74 -0.88
N VAL A 84 -8.66 7.01 -1.25
CA VAL A 84 -9.43 7.43 -2.41
C VAL A 84 -8.52 8.07 -3.44
N ILE A 85 -8.78 7.79 -4.72
CA ILE A 85 -8.08 8.43 -5.83
C ILE A 85 -8.39 9.93 -5.80
N THR A 86 -7.37 10.77 -5.79
CA THR A 86 -7.50 12.23 -5.92
C THR A 86 -7.18 12.70 -7.33
N ARG A 87 -6.36 11.94 -8.05
CA ARG A 87 -5.98 12.22 -9.44
C ARG A 87 -5.59 10.94 -10.18
N ASN A 88 -6.13 10.78 -11.39
CA ASN A 88 -5.68 9.78 -12.36
C ASN A 88 -5.04 10.54 -13.54
N VAL A 89 -3.78 10.21 -13.86
CA VAL A 89 -3.07 10.79 -15.03
C VAL A 89 -2.60 9.72 -16.00
N SER A 90 -3.20 8.55 -15.91
CA SER A 90 -2.92 7.43 -16.81
C SER A 90 -3.27 7.80 -18.25
N VAL A 91 -2.44 7.37 -19.19
CA VAL A 91 -2.67 7.54 -20.63
C VAL A 91 -3.06 6.24 -21.33
N ALA A 92 -2.82 5.10 -20.68
CA ALA A 92 -3.27 3.80 -21.13
C ALA A 92 -4.81 3.73 -21.13
N GLU A 93 -5.43 3.40 -22.27
CA GLU A 93 -6.88 3.55 -22.49
C GLU A 93 -7.74 2.89 -21.40
N LEU A 94 -7.39 1.65 -21.02
CA LEU A 94 -8.10 0.91 -19.97
C LEU A 94 -8.13 1.66 -18.63
N TRP A 95 -7.01 2.27 -18.25
CA TRP A 95 -6.81 2.93 -16.97
C TRP A 95 -7.29 4.40 -16.99
N ALA A 96 -7.25 5.03 -18.15
CA ALA A 96 -7.65 6.42 -18.34
C ALA A 96 -9.17 6.61 -18.38
N SER A 97 -9.92 5.58 -18.77
CA SER A 97 -11.37 5.68 -19.05
C SER A 97 -12.27 4.81 -18.16
N GLY A 98 -11.69 3.92 -17.35
CA GLY A 98 -12.48 3.05 -16.47
C GLY A 98 -13.08 3.79 -15.27
N GLU A 99 -14.38 3.60 -15.03
CA GLU A 99 -15.13 4.25 -13.94
C GLU A 99 -14.52 3.98 -12.55
N ILE A 100 -13.95 2.80 -12.33
CA ILE A 100 -13.29 2.44 -11.06
C ILE A 100 -11.93 3.13 -10.85
N TYR A 101 -11.42 3.84 -11.86
CA TYR A 101 -10.14 4.55 -11.84
C TYR A 101 -10.31 6.07 -11.74
N GLU A 102 -11.55 6.56 -11.62
CA GLU A 102 -11.83 7.99 -11.52
C GLU A 102 -11.50 8.56 -10.12
N PRO A 103 -11.26 9.87 -9.99
CA PRO A 103 -11.18 10.52 -8.68
C PRO A 103 -12.42 10.26 -7.83
N GLY A 104 -12.21 9.97 -6.55
CA GLY A 104 -13.25 9.61 -5.58
C GLY A 104 -13.47 8.11 -5.43
N ARG A 105 -12.85 7.27 -6.26
CA ARG A 105 -12.94 5.80 -6.17
C ARG A 105 -11.86 5.21 -5.27
N ASP A 106 -12.11 4.00 -4.77
CA ASP A 106 -11.24 3.32 -3.82
C ASP A 106 -9.96 2.77 -4.47
N ILE A 107 -8.85 2.88 -3.72
CA ILE A 107 -7.51 2.43 -4.11
C ILE A 107 -6.79 1.87 -2.89
N TRP A 108 -6.12 0.73 -3.03
CA TRP A 108 -5.43 0.09 -1.91
C TRP A 108 -4.23 -0.74 -2.32
N PHE A 109 -3.37 -1.02 -1.36
CA PHE A 109 -2.22 -1.91 -1.50
C PHE A 109 -1.78 -2.36 -0.10
N ARG A 110 -0.88 -3.33 -0.03
CA ARG A 110 -0.22 -3.70 1.24
C ARG A 110 1.28 -3.77 1.05
N VAL A 111 1.99 -3.62 2.16
CA VAL A 111 3.44 -3.60 2.22
C VAL A 111 3.95 -4.51 3.33
N LEU A 112 5.19 -4.96 3.17
CA LEU A 112 5.98 -5.65 4.18
C LEU A 112 7.27 -4.85 4.39
N ASP A 113 7.50 -4.41 5.62
CA ASP A 113 8.78 -3.96 6.14
C ASP A 113 9.54 -5.19 6.66
N SER A 114 10.64 -5.56 5.99
CA SER A 114 11.45 -6.72 6.38
C SER A 114 12.59 -6.36 7.33
N GLY A 115 12.56 -5.16 7.92
CA GLY A 115 13.59 -4.61 8.77
C GLY A 115 14.80 -4.10 7.98
N GLU A 116 15.88 -3.86 8.71
CA GLU A 116 17.10 -3.25 8.16
C GLU A 116 18.20 -4.30 7.92
N GLY A 117 18.90 -4.21 6.79
CA GLY A 117 20.06 -5.06 6.48
C GLY A 117 20.13 -5.49 5.02
N GLU A 118 21.25 -6.09 4.61
CA GLU A 118 21.45 -6.52 3.21
C GLU A 118 20.51 -7.65 2.77
N GLU A 119 20.05 -8.48 3.72
CA GLU A 119 19.14 -9.60 3.47
C GLU A 119 17.66 -9.23 3.65
N SER A 120 17.38 -8.03 4.18
CA SER A 120 16.02 -7.54 4.38
C SER A 120 15.48 -6.95 3.07
N VAL A 121 14.41 -7.54 2.56
CA VAL A 121 13.82 -7.15 1.28
C VAL A 121 12.35 -6.82 1.47
N ASP A 122 12.07 -5.53 1.59
CA ASP A 122 10.71 -5.02 1.64
C ASP A 122 9.89 -5.46 0.44
N ARG A 123 8.57 -5.52 0.64
CA ARG A 123 7.64 -5.97 -0.39
C ARG A 123 6.45 -5.06 -0.50
N THR A 124 5.91 -4.97 -1.71
CA THR A 124 4.65 -4.26 -1.97
C THR A 124 3.77 -5.10 -2.89
N THR A 125 2.46 -4.91 -2.85
CA THR A 125 1.57 -5.44 -3.89
C THR A 125 1.48 -4.46 -5.04
N PHE A 126 1.11 -4.95 -6.22
CA PHE A 126 0.44 -4.15 -7.22
C PHE A 126 -0.80 -3.46 -6.60
N VAL A 127 -1.15 -2.29 -7.12
CA VAL A 127 -2.28 -1.52 -6.60
C VAL A 127 -3.62 -2.18 -6.96
N GLY A 128 -4.52 -2.25 -5.97
CA GLY A 128 -5.90 -2.67 -6.11
C GLY A 128 -6.86 -1.48 -6.17
N PHE A 129 -8.04 -1.72 -6.71
CA PHE A 129 -9.10 -0.73 -6.93
C PHE A 129 -10.46 -1.33 -6.61
N GLU A 130 -11.43 -0.46 -6.36
CA GLU A 130 -12.82 -0.81 -6.02
C GLU A 130 -13.37 -2.07 -6.71
N GLY A 131 -13.89 -3.01 -5.91
CA GLY A 131 -14.39 -4.31 -6.38
C GLY A 131 -13.30 -5.35 -6.70
N GLY A 132 -12.03 -4.93 -6.77
CA GLY A 132 -10.89 -5.81 -7.00
C GLY A 132 -10.75 -6.88 -5.92
N GLY A 133 -10.51 -8.13 -6.32
CA GLY A 133 -10.42 -9.25 -5.37
C GLY A 133 -11.72 -9.53 -4.60
N GLY A 134 -12.86 -8.98 -5.05
CA GLY A 134 -14.14 -9.09 -4.36
C GLY A 134 -14.27 -8.16 -3.15
N ILE A 135 -13.41 -7.14 -3.04
CA ILE A 135 -13.39 -6.18 -1.93
C ILE A 135 -14.04 -4.87 -2.39
N PRO A 136 -15.23 -4.51 -1.85
CA PRO A 136 -15.98 -3.34 -2.28
C PRO A 136 -15.32 -2.00 -1.96
N THR A 137 -14.64 -1.84 -0.81
CA THR A 137 -14.12 -0.54 -0.36
C THR A 137 -12.73 -0.65 0.24
N SER A 138 -12.00 0.46 0.30
CA SER A 138 -10.69 0.52 0.97
C SER A 138 -10.79 0.20 2.45
N GLN A 139 -11.86 0.64 3.13
CA GLN A 139 -12.07 0.33 4.54
C GLN A 139 -12.20 -1.18 4.74
N GLU A 140 -13.02 -1.85 3.91
CA GLU A 140 -13.14 -3.31 3.97
C GLU A 140 -11.81 -4.02 3.68
N TYR A 141 -10.97 -3.47 2.79
CA TYR A 141 -9.62 -3.98 2.56
C TYR A 141 -8.74 -3.90 3.82
N CYS A 142 -8.70 -2.74 4.48
CA CYS A 142 -7.94 -2.52 5.70
C CYS A 142 -8.45 -3.40 6.85
N ASP A 143 -9.77 -3.54 7.00
CA ASP A 143 -10.39 -4.34 8.06
C ASP A 143 -10.15 -5.84 7.87
N ALA A 144 -10.09 -6.30 6.62
CA ALA A 144 -9.92 -7.72 6.31
C ALA A 144 -8.49 -8.23 6.57
N MET A 145 -7.49 -7.34 6.60
CA MET A 145 -6.06 -7.65 6.85
C MET A 145 -5.58 -8.92 6.11
N ILE A 146 -6.00 -9.09 4.84
CA ILE A 146 -5.72 -10.31 4.09
C ILE A 146 -4.24 -10.37 3.75
N TRP A 147 -3.54 -11.37 4.26
CA TRP A 147 -2.17 -11.74 3.88
C TRP A 147 -2.13 -13.18 3.36
N PRO A 148 -1.98 -13.40 2.05
CA PRO A 148 -1.76 -14.71 1.46
C PRO A 148 -0.44 -15.32 1.94
N ASP A 149 -0.45 -16.65 2.06
CA ASP A 149 0.73 -17.45 2.38
C ASP A 149 1.89 -17.17 1.42
N ASP A 150 3.12 -17.41 1.90
CA ASP A 150 4.37 -17.25 1.15
C ASP A 150 4.55 -15.86 0.51
N ASN A 151 3.93 -14.83 1.10
CA ASN A 151 3.91 -13.47 0.57
C ASN A 151 3.37 -13.40 -0.87
N ALA A 152 2.44 -14.29 -1.25
CA ALA A 152 1.92 -14.34 -2.60
C ALA A 152 1.31 -13.00 -3.03
N ARG A 153 1.53 -12.63 -4.30
CA ARG A 153 1.12 -11.36 -4.92
C ARG A 153 1.73 -10.11 -4.26
N THR A 154 2.86 -10.27 -3.59
CA THR A 154 3.74 -9.16 -3.25
C THR A 154 5.04 -9.32 -4.02
N TRP A 155 5.67 -8.21 -4.38
CA TRP A 155 6.91 -8.18 -5.14
C TRP A 155 8.00 -7.49 -4.32
N PRO A 156 9.25 -8.00 -4.41
CA PRO A 156 10.40 -7.33 -3.82
C PRO A 156 10.50 -5.87 -4.28
N VAL A 157 10.75 -4.98 -3.32
CA VAL A 157 11.19 -3.62 -3.61
C VAL A 157 12.67 -3.70 -4.00
N THR A 158 12.97 -3.35 -5.25
CA THR A 158 14.32 -3.45 -5.83
C THR A 158 15.16 -2.20 -5.55
N ALA A 159 14.52 -1.09 -5.16
CA ALA A 159 15.18 0.14 -4.74
C ALA A 159 14.19 0.99 -3.95
N GLY A 160 14.59 1.50 -2.78
CA GLY A 160 13.70 2.21 -1.86
C GLY A 160 13.65 1.54 -0.50
N ASN A 161 12.73 1.98 0.36
CA ASN A 161 12.56 1.44 1.70
C ASN A 161 11.12 1.69 2.20
N ILE A 162 10.65 0.82 3.07
CA ILE A 162 9.36 0.86 3.76
C ILE A 162 9.65 0.84 5.26
N GLN A 163 8.80 1.53 6.02
CA GLN A 163 8.84 1.56 7.47
C GLN A 163 7.42 1.37 8.00
N VAL A 164 7.23 0.36 8.83
CA VAL A 164 5.98 0.06 9.53
C VAL A 164 6.21 0.18 11.05
N ARG A 165 5.44 1.03 11.72
CA ARG A 165 5.68 1.47 13.10
C ARG A 165 4.39 1.67 13.89
#